data_AF-A0A9D1ZIT5-F1
#
_entry.id   AF-A0A9D1ZIT5-F1
#
_cell.length_a   1.000
_cell.length_b   1.000
_cell.length_c   1.000
_cell.angle_alpha   90.00
_cell.angle_beta   90.00
_cell.angle_gamma   90.00
#
_symmetry.space_group_name_H-M   'P 1'
#
loop_
_entity.id
_entity.type
_entity.pdbx_description
1 polymer ?
#
loop_
_entity_poly.entity_id
_entity_poly.type
_entity_poly.pdbx_seq_one_letter_code
_entity_poly.pdbx_strand_id
1 'polypeptide(L)'
;MNGKVRRFYEELAAMSGLRLDPEGGALYGTYKGYGVAVLAPNPSYPYQMCAVFSASRPDGPLTKEECKQFLKEHKAAADLSQNGWQITMIIRGGMGQKHLRENFVQSLEDTTAYLRGAGFTDCCQSCGKVTETDPCCVAGAYEHLCPDCYAALQQSRNQESMRQAGKGENITGGLVGALLGSLVGVVSIIIFSQLGYVAALSGVIMAVCTLKGYEMLGGNLSRKGVALCVVLMLAMTFVGDRLDWAILVSRELGYSFLTSFRLIPALIEADIIEASSYWTNLVMLYLFLLLGMVPTVRNSLVSRANASRIYRLEKSGTRM
;
A
#
# COMPACT_ATOMS: atom_id res chain seq x y z
N MET A 1 -10.96 0.32 -13.34
CA MET A 1 -11.88 1.19 -12.55
C MET A 1 -13.32 0.84 -12.89
N ASN A 2 -14.25 0.85 -11.93
CA ASN A 2 -15.68 0.62 -12.19
C ASN A 2 -16.24 1.78 -13.05
N GLY A 3 -17.12 1.48 -14.02
CA GLY A 3 -17.70 2.48 -14.92
C GLY A 3 -18.43 3.64 -14.21
N LYS A 4 -19.06 3.39 -13.05
CA LYS A 4 -19.70 4.45 -12.25
C LYS A 4 -18.66 5.42 -11.66
N VAL A 5 -17.56 4.89 -11.13
CA VAL A 5 -16.46 5.69 -10.55
C VAL A 5 -15.79 6.50 -11.65
N ARG A 6 -15.59 5.89 -12.83
CA ARG A 6 -15.01 6.57 -13.99
C ARG A 6 -15.82 7.79 -14.40
N ARG A 7 -17.13 7.66 -14.57
CA ARG A 7 -18.01 8.80 -14.92
C ARG A 7 -17.95 9.91 -13.88
N PHE A 8 -17.94 9.55 -12.59
CA PHE A 8 -17.80 10.54 -11.53
C PHE A 8 -16.47 11.29 -11.61
N TYR A 9 -15.36 10.62 -11.92
CA TYR A 9 -14.07 11.28 -12.11
C TYR A 9 -14.03 12.15 -13.36
N GLU A 10 -14.68 11.72 -14.45
CA GLU A 10 -14.84 12.53 -15.67
C GLU A 10 -15.64 13.82 -15.39
N GLU A 11 -16.67 13.78 -14.54
CA GLU A 11 -17.37 14.97 -14.07
C GLU A 11 -16.44 15.92 -13.29
N LEU A 12 -15.67 15.40 -12.33
CA LEU A 12 -14.72 16.21 -11.56
C LEU A 12 -13.63 16.83 -12.44
N ALA A 13 -13.15 16.08 -13.44
CA ALA A 13 -12.21 16.54 -14.45
C ALA A 13 -12.79 17.75 -15.22
N ALA A 14 -14.03 17.61 -15.71
CA ALA A 14 -14.72 18.67 -16.43
C ALA A 14 -14.94 19.93 -15.59
N MET A 15 -15.29 19.79 -14.30
CA MET A 15 -15.51 20.93 -13.40
C MET A 15 -14.22 21.70 -13.07
N SER A 16 -13.07 21.02 -13.02
CA SER A 16 -11.79 21.62 -12.64
C SER A 16 -10.89 22.00 -13.81
N GLY A 17 -11.22 21.52 -15.02
CA GLY A 17 -10.34 21.61 -16.19
C GLY A 17 -9.16 20.64 -16.17
N LEU A 18 -9.14 19.70 -15.23
CA LEU A 18 -8.14 18.61 -15.17
C LEU A 18 -8.48 17.51 -16.18
N ARG A 19 -7.50 16.65 -16.46
CA ARG A 19 -7.66 15.48 -17.33
C ARG A 19 -7.69 14.21 -16.52
N LEU A 20 -8.48 13.23 -16.93
CA LEU A 20 -8.47 11.89 -16.34
C LEU A 20 -7.43 11.02 -17.05
N ASP A 21 -6.53 10.42 -16.29
CA ASP A 21 -5.66 9.36 -16.79
C ASP A 21 -6.47 8.05 -16.96
N PRO A 22 -6.65 7.54 -18.19
CA PRO A 22 -7.40 6.31 -18.43
C PRO A 22 -6.71 5.05 -17.85
N GLU A 23 -5.39 5.07 -17.66
CA GLU A 23 -4.62 3.93 -17.19
C GLU A 23 -4.50 3.86 -15.66
N GLY A 24 -4.16 4.98 -15.04
CA GLY A 24 -3.93 5.09 -13.60
C GLY A 24 -5.12 5.63 -12.81
N GLY A 25 -6.09 6.27 -13.46
CA GLY A 25 -7.34 6.73 -12.83
C GLY A 25 -7.20 7.97 -11.94
N ALA A 26 -6.12 8.74 -12.01
CA ALA A 26 -6.05 10.05 -11.36
C ALA A 26 -6.45 11.17 -12.29
N LEU A 27 -6.86 12.29 -11.69
CA LEU A 27 -7.03 13.55 -12.36
C LEU A 27 -5.68 14.28 -12.34
N TYR A 28 -5.25 14.87 -13.43
CA TYR A 28 -3.96 15.56 -13.51
C TYR A 28 -4.03 16.80 -14.39
N GLY A 29 -3.09 17.72 -14.17
CA GLY A 29 -2.93 18.91 -15.00
C GLY A 29 -2.31 20.06 -14.24
N THR A 30 -2.56 21.28 -14.72
CA THR A 30 -2.14 22.51 -14.06
C THR A 30 -3.37 23.25 -13.57
N TYR A 31 -3.40 23.62 -12.29
CA TYR A 31 -4.48 24.37 -11.68
C TYR A 31 -3.92 25.67 -11.08
N LYS A 32 -4.38 26.82 -11.59
CA LYS A 32 -3.98 28.17 -11.13
C LYS A 32 -2.46 28.37 -11.04
N GLY A 33 -1.70 27.76 -11.95
CA GLY A 33 -0.24 27.88 -12.04
C GLY A 33 0.56 26.82 -11.28
N TYR A 34 -0.10 25.86 -10.63
CA TYR A 34 0.54 24.73 -9.96
C TYR A 34 0.24 23.43 -10.69
N GLY A 35 1.24 22.56 -10.83
CA GLY A 35 1.03 21.16 -11.16
C GLY A 35 0.21 20.47 -10.07
N VAL A 36 -0.87 19.79 -10.46
CA VAL A 36 -1.73 19.07 -9.53
C VAL A 36 -2.10 17.69 -10.08
N ALA A 37 -2.08 16.70 -9.19
CA ALA A 37 -2.69 15.40 -9.41
C ALA A 37 -3.67 15.07 -8.28
N VAL A 38 -4.89 14.65 -8.61
CA VAL A 38 -5.94 14.28 -7.65
C VAL A 38 -6.29 12.81 -7.82
N LEU A 39 -6.11 12.02 -6.77
CA LEU A 39 -6.28 10.57 -6.81
C LEU A 39 -6.92 10.03 -5.53
N ALA A 40 -7.49 8.84 -5.59
CA ALA A 40 -7.90 8.09 -4.40
C ALA A 40 -6.76 7.14 -3.97
N PRO A 41 -6.12 7.35 -2.80
CA PRO A 41 -5.00 6.52 -2.35
C PRO A 41 -5.37 5.04 -2.16
N ASN A 42 -6.63 4.78 -1.79
CA ASN A 42 -7.15 3.43 -1.60
C ASN A 42 -8.22 3.12 -2.66
N PRO A 43 -7.97 2.18 -3.59
CA PRO A 43 -8.95 1.80 -4.61
C PRO A 43 -10.27 1.25 -4.05
N SER A 44 -10.27 0.75 -2.80
CA SER A 44 -11.49 0.29 -2.12
C SER A 44 -12.39 1.47 -1.68
N TYR A 45 -11.82 2.68 -1.57
CA TYR A 45 -12.52 3.90 -1.19
C TYR A 45 -12.32 4.98 -2.28
N PRO A 46 -12.90 4.81 -3.48
CA PRO A 46 -12.64 5.67 -4.63
C PRO A 46 -13.15 7.12 -4.47
N TYR A 47 -13.90 7.43 -3.41
CA TYR A 47 -14.40 8.78 -3.12
C TYR A 47 -13.64 9.46 -1.97
N GLN A 48 -12.56 8.83 -1.47
CA GLN A 48 -11.62 9.47 -0.56
C GLN A 48 -10.41 9.91 -1.38
N MET A 49 -10.45 11.16 -1.86
CA MET A 49 -9.43 11.70 -2.75
C MET A 49 -8.51 12.68 -2.03
N CYS A 50 -7.25 12.71 -2.44
CA CYS A 50 -6.31 13.76 -2.09
C CYS A 50 -5.80 14.45 -3.36
N ALA A 51 -5.51 15.75 -3.27
CA ALA A 51 -4.77 16.48 -4.27
C ALA A 51 -3.30 16.59 -3.84
N VAL A 52 -2.42 16.37 -4.80
CA VAL A 52 -0.97 16.42 -4.65
C VAL A 52 -0.48 17.58 -5.52
N PHE A 53 0.22 18.51 -4.90
CA PHE A 53 0.85 19.65 -5.53
C PHE A 53 2.36 19.55 -5.39
N SER A 54 3.09 20.08 -6.35
CA SER A 54 4.54 20.26 -6.25
C SER A 54 4.85 21.74 -6.09
N ALA A 55 5.37 22.13 -4.93
CA ALA A 55 5.67 23.54 -4.68
C ALA A 55 6.82 23.73 -3.68
N SER A 56 7.51 24.86 -3.84
CA SER A 56 8.58 25.28 -2.93
C SER A 56 8.48 26.77 -2.63
N ARG A 57 8.95 27.16 -1.44
CA ARG A 57 9.16 28.55 -1.06
C ARG A 57 10.55 28.71 -0.41
N PRO A 58 11.14 29.92 -0.44
CA PRO A 58 12.42 30.19 0.22
C PRO A 58 12.36 29.99 1.75
N ASP A 59 11.21 30.27 2.37
CA ASP A 59 11.04 30.25 3.83
C ASP A 59 10.97 28.83 4.43
N GLY A 60 11.17 27.79 3.60
CA GLY A 60 11.16 26.40 4.03
C GLY A 60 9.78 25.73 3.91
N PRO A 61 9.62 24.52 4.46
CA PRO A 61 8.38 23.75 4.34
C PRO A 61 7.22 24.35 5.15
N LEU A 62 6.01 23.83 4.94
CA LEU A 62 4.85 24.10 5.77
C LEU A 62 5.11 23.68 7.22
N THR A 63 4.83 24.60 8.14
CA THR A 63 4.86 24.36 9.58
C THR A 63 3.56 23.70 10.05
N LYS A 64 3.57 23.10 11.25
CA LYS A 64 2.37 22.47 11.82
C LYS A 64 1.29 23.51 12.13
N GLU A 65 1.70 24.72 12.49
CA GLU A 65 0.86 25.86 12.82
C GLU A 65 0.13 26.35 11.57
N GLU A 66 0.85 26.50 10.45
CA GLU A 66 0.30 26.82 9.14
C GLU A 66 -0.74 25.79 8.68
N CYS A 67 -0.42 24.50 8.76
CA CYS A 67 -1.39 23.44 8.43
C CYS A 67 -2.65 23.51 9.30
N LYS A 68 -2.49 23.73 10.62
CA LYS A 68 -3.63 23.87 11.54
C LYS A 68 -4.47 25.10 11.23
N GLN A 69 -3.84 26.22 10.85
CA GLN A 69 -4.53 27.44 10.48
C GLN A 69 -5.32 27.25 9.19
N PHE A 70 -4.69 26.67 8.17
CA PHE A 70 -5.36 26.34 6.90
C PHE A 70 -6.61 25.49 7.12
N LEU A 71 -6.53 24.43 7.94
CA LEU A 71 -7.69 23.56 8.24
C LEU A 71 -8.77 24.24 9.10
N LYS A 72 -8.42 25.30 9.83
CA LYS A 72 -9.40 26.12 10.56
C LYS A 72 -10.19 27.00 9.61
N GLU A 73 -9.52 27.61 8.64
CA GLU A 73 -10.09 28.55 7.66
C GLU A 73 -10.82 27.82 6.53
N HIS A 74 -10.30 26.69 6.06
CA HIS A 74 -10.80 25.95 4.90
C HIS A 74 -11.40 24.60 5.29
N LYS A 75 -12.71 24.57 5.56
CA LYS A 75 -13.43 23.36 6.03
C LYS A 75 -13.60 22.26 4.97
N ALA A 76 -13.37 22.59 3.70
CA ALA A 76 -13.39 21.63 2.59
C ALA A 76 -12.17 20.69 2.60
N ALA A 77 -11.07 21.08 3.25
CA ALA A 77 -9.91 20.23 3.47
C ALA A 77 -10.02 19.44 4.78
N ALA A 78 -9.67 18.16 4.72
CA ALA A 78 -9.60 17.28 5.89
C ALA A 78 -8.19 17.24 6.51
N ASP A 79 -7.15 17.37 5.69
CA ASP A 79 -5.75 17.40 6.12
C ASP A 79 -4.90 18.18 5.09
N LEU A 80 -3.77 18.71 5.55
CA LEU A 80 -2.73 19.34 4.73
C LEU A 80 -1.36 18.97 5.30
N SER A 81 -0.50 18.37 4.48
CA SER A 81 0.83 17.95 4.87
C SER A 81 1.85 18.14 3.74
N GLN A 82 3.13 18.18 4.09
CA GLN A 82 4.23 18.30 3.13
C GLN A 82 5.30 17.25 3.39
N ASN A 83 5.78 16.64 2.30
CA ASN A 83 6.93 15.75 2.29
C ASN A 83 7.88 16.17 1.16
N GLY A 84 9.05 16.72 1.50
CA GLY A 84 9.93 17.35 0.52
C GLY A 84 9.22 18.52 -0.18
N TRP A 85 9.17 18.50 -1.52
CA TRP A 85 8.46 19.50 -2.33
C TRP A 85 7.02 19.10 -2.67
N GLN A 86 6.56 17.94 -2.18
CA GLN A 86 5.21 17.45 -2.40
C GLN A 86 4.29 17.92 -1.26
N ILE A 87 3.25 18.68 -1.61
CA ILE A 87 2.20 19.11 -0.69
C ILE A 87 0.95 18.28 -0.98
N THR A 88 0.44 17.60 0.04
CA THR A 88 -0.74 16.74 -0.06
C THR A 88 -1.89 17.31 0.75
N MET A 89 -3.02 17.50 0.10
CA MET A 89 -4.26 17.98 0.70
C MET A 89 -5.35 16.94 0.56
N ILE A 90 -5.92 16.48 1.68
CA ILE A 90 -7.01 15.50 1.67
C ILE A 90 -8.33 16.24 1.54
N ILE A 91 -9.12 15.91 0.51
CA ILE A 91 -10.42 16.54 0.28
C ILE A 91 -11.43 15.92 1.24
N ARG A 92 -12.18 16.75 1.97
CA ARG A 92 -13.21 16.29 2.89
C ARG A 92 -14.42 15.78 2.10
N GLY A 93 -14.48 14.47 1.89
CA GLY A 93 -15.55 13.82 1.13
C GLY A 93 -16.83 13.52 1.91
N GLY A 94 -16.85 13.60 3.25
CA GLY A 94 -18.00 13.20 4.07
C GLY A 94 -18.48 11.75 3.80
N MET A 95 -19.74 11.44 4.14
CA MET A 95 -20.38 10.16 3.81
C MET A 95 -20.99 10.15 2.39
N GLY A 96 -20.21 10.48 1.34
CA GLY A 96 -20.63 10.18 -0.03
C GLY A 96 -20.12 11.10 -1.15
N GLN A 97 -20.54 10.80 -2.37
CA GLN A 97 -20.13 11.48 -3.63
C GLN A 97 -20.51 12.96 -3.68
N LYS A 98 -21.61 13.34 -3.01
CA LYS A 98 -22.17 14.70 -3.07
C LYS A 98 -21.24 15.74 -2.45
N HIS A 99 -20.78 15.51 -1.22
CA HIS A 99 -19.87 16.42 -0.53
C HIS A 99 -18.51 16.49 -1.20
N LEU A 100 -17.99 15.37 -1.70
CA LEU A 100 -16.77 15.40 -2.50
C LEU A 100 -16.94 16.33 -3.72
N ARG A 101 -18.06 16.21 -4.46
CA ARG A 101 -18.31 17.06 -5.63
C ARG A 101 -18.39 18.55 -5.27
N GLU A 102 -19.08 18.89 -4.18
CA GLU A 102 -19.21 20.26 -3.67
C GLU A 102 -17.85 20.84 -3.23
N ASN A 103 -17.05 20.04 -2.52
CA ASN A 103 -15.78 20.48 -1.95
C ASN A 103 -14.61 20.42 -2.94
N PHE A 104 -14.74 19.71 -4.06
CA PHE A 104 -13.62 19.41 -4.95
C PHE A 104 -12.92 20.67 -5.47
N VAL A 105 -13.67 21.51 -6.21
CA VAL A 105 -13.12 22.73 -6.80
C VAL A 105 -12.71 23.73 -5.72
N GLN A 106 -13.55 23.91 -4.70
CA GLN A 106 -13.25 24.81 -3.58
C GLN A 106 -11.93 24.44 -2.89
N SER A 107 -11.68 23.15 -2.65
CA SER A 107 -10.44 22.71 -2.00
C SER A 107 -9.21 23.00 -2.86
N LEU A 108 -9.32 22.85 -4.19
CA LEU A 108 -8.23 23.20 -5.10
C LEU A 108 -7.99 24.71 -5.15
N GLU A 109 -9.05 25.51 -5.20
CA GLU A 109 -8.96 26.99 -5.18
C GLU A 109 -8.35 27.48 -3.88
N ASP A 110 -8.87 27.05 -2.73
CA ASP A 110 -8.38 27.41 -1.40
C ASP A 110 -6.91 27.04 -1.22
N THR A 111 -6.53 25.81 -1.60
CA THR A 111 -5.15 25.36 -1.46
C THR A 111 -4.22 26.16 -2.35
N THR A 112 -4.55 26.36 -3.63
CA THR A 112 -3.68 27.13 -4.53
C THR A 112 -3.61 28.62 -4.18
N ALA A 113 -4.69 29.21 -3.65
CA ALA A 113 -4.70 30.57 -3.13
C ALA A 113 -3.79 30.70 -1.89
N TYR A 114 -3.90 29.76 -0.95
CA TYR A 114 -3.06 29.70 0.23
C TYR A 114 -1.58 29.55 -0.13
N LEU A 115 -1.24 28.58 -0.99
CA LEU A 115 0.13 28.36 -1.45
C LEU A 115 0.72 29.64 -2.06
N ARG A 116 -0.04 30.32 -2.92
CA ARG A 116 0.40 31.58 -3.52
C ARG A 116 0.59 32.69 -2.47
N GLY A 117 -0.35 32.83 -1.54
CA GLY A 117 -0.28 33.83 -0.47
C GLY A 117 0.88 33.59 0.49
N ALA A 118 1.25 32.33 0.71
CA ALA A 118 2.37 31.90 1.55
C ALA A 118 3.73 31.86 0.82
N GLY A 119 3.80 32.35 -0.42
CA GLY A 119 5.04 32.48 -1.20
C GLY A 119 5.53 31.20 -1.89
N PHE A 120 4.68 30.16 -1.99
CA PHE A 120 5.01 28.97 -2.74
C PHE A 120 4.95 29.22 -4.25
N THR A 121 5.80 28.50 -4.98
CA THR A 121 5.86 28.49 -6.45
C THR A 121 5.99 27.06 -6.96
N ASP A 122 5.43 26.79 -8.14
CA ASP A 122 5.53 25.48 -8.79
C ASP A 122 6.99 25.11 -9.03
N CYS A 123 7.35 23.86 -8.75
CA CYS A 123 8.71 23.38 -8.94
C CYS A 123 8.75 21.89 -9.25
N CYS A 124 9.91 21.40 -9.70
CA CYS A 124 10.13 19.98 -9.87
C CYS A 124 10.04 19.24 -8.53
N GLN A 125 9.17 18.24 -8.45
CA GLN A 125 8.92 17.47 -7.22
C GLN A 125 10.13 16.65 -6.76
N SER A 126 11.10 16.41 -7.65
CA SER A 126 12.31 15.64 -7.35
C SER A 126 13.53 16.49 -7.00
N CYS A 127 13.67 17.70 -7.53
CA CYS A 127 14.88 18.52 -7.30
C CYS A 127 14.59 19.95 -6.79
N GLY A 128 13.33 20.34 -6.67
CA GLY A 128 12.92 21.66 -6.17
C GLY A 128 13.20 22.83 -7.12
N LYS A 129 13.76 22.59 -8.31
CA LYS A 129 14.01 23.67 -9.28
C LYS A 129 12.69 24.23 -9.80
N VAL A 130 12.56 25.56 -9.78
CA VAL A 130 11.45 26.30 -10.39
C VAL A 130 11.72 26.36 -11.90
N THR A 131 11.25 25.34 -12.61
CA THR A 131 11.39 25.17 -14.07
C THR A 131 10.10 24.61 -14.63
N GLU A 132 9.96 24.59 -15.95
CA GLU A 132 8.85 23.88 -16.58
C GLU A 132 8.88 22.39 -16.22
N THR A 133 7.74 21.87 -15.75
CA THR A 133 7.56 20.48 -15.33
C THR A 133 6.51 19.78 -16.18
N ASP A 134 6.70 18.48 -16.38
CA ASP A 134 5.75 17.61 -17.08
C ASP A 134 5.05 16.72 -16.05
N PRO A 135 3.72 16.56 -16.12
CA PRO A 135 3.02 15.56 -15.32
C PRO A 135 3.45 14.15 -15.77
N CYS A 136 3.85 13.33 -14.82
CA CYS A 136 4.34 11.97 -15.06
C CYS A 136 3.68 11.00 -14.07
N CYS A 137 3.35 9.80 -14.55
CA CYS A 137 3.03 8.67 -13.69
C CYS A 137 4.33 7.91 -13.42
N VAL A 138 4.72 7.76 -12.15
CA VAL A 138 5.94 7.07 -11.72
C VAL A 138 5.56 6.03 -10.67
N ALA A 139 5.63 4.74 -11.04
CA ALA A 139 5.30 3.64 -10.13
C ALA A 139 3.90 3.75 -9.49
N GLY A 140 2.93 4.35 -10.20
CA GLY A 140 1.57 4.61 -9.72
C GLY A 140 1.39 5.88 -8.87
N ALA A 141 2.47 6.61 -8.58
CA ALA A 141 2.43 7.97 -8.06
C ALA A 141 2.36 8.97 -9.24
N TYR A 142 1.75 10.12 -9.01
CA TYR A 142 1.69 11.20 -9.99
C TYR A 142 2.59 12.32 -9.51
N GLU A 143 3.55 12.69 -10.35
CA GLU A 143 4.59 13.65 -10.02
C GLU A 143 4.76 14.67 -11.14
N HIS A 144 5.16 15.88 -10.78
CA HIS A 144 5.57 16.91 -11.74
C HIS A 144 7.09 16.99 -11.78
N LEU A 145 7.68 16.54 -12.89
CA LEU A 145 9.13 16.39 -13.02
C LEU A 145 9.68 17.27 -14.13
N CYS A 146 10.86 17.85 -13.90
CA CYS A 146 11.63 18.48 -14.97
C CYS A 146 12.24 17.43 -15.90
N PRO A 147 12.65 17.80 -17.13
CA PRO A 147 13.22 16.87 -18.11
C PRO A 147 14.42 16.08 -17.58
N ASP A 148 15.31 16.74 -16.80
CA ASP A 148 16.52 16.11 -16.24
C ASP A 148 16.16 15.03 -15.22
N CYS A 149 15.26 15.34 -14.27
CA CYS A 149 14.80 14.39 -13.26
C CYS A 149 14.07 13.20 -13.91
N TYR A 150 13.25 13.46 -14.92
CA TYR A 150 12.56 12.40 -15.65
C TYR A 150 13.53 11.47 -16.40
N ALA A 151 14.55 12.05 -17.06
CA ALA A 151 15.57 11.27 -17.76
C ALA A 151 16.42 10.42 -16.78
N ALA A 152 16.84 11.02 -15.65
CA ALA A 152 17.57 10.32 -14.60
C ALA A 152 16.76 9.16 -14.00
N LEU A 153 15.45 9.38 -13.79
CA LEU A 153 14.52 8.35 -13.34
C LEU A 153 14.43 7.20 -14.35
N GLN A 154 14.20 7.50 -15.63
CA GLN A 154 14.15 6.48 -16.68
C GLN A 154 15.45 5.67 -16.77
N GLN A 155 16.61 6.33 -16.69
CA GLN A 155 17.90 5.66 -16.75
C GLN A 155 18.13 4.73 -15.56
N SER A 156 17.83 5.19 -14.34
CA SER A 156 17.96 4.39 -13.11
C SER A 156 17.07 3.14 -13.18
N ARG A 157 15.86 3.29 -13.72
CA ARG A 157 14.90 2.18 -13.89
C ARG A 157 15.31 1.22 -14.99
N ASN A 158 15.84 1.72 -16.11
CA ASN A 158 16.40 0.85 -17.16
C ASN A 158 17.57 0.02 -16.62
N GLN A 159 18.37 0.57 -15.70
CA GLN A 159 19.45 -0.19 -15.07
C GLN A 159 18.92 -1.23 -14.08
N GLU A 160 17.90 -0.90 -13.27
CA GLU A 160 17.24 -1.85 -12.38
C GLU A 160 16.49 -2.95 -13.15
N SER A 161 15.78 -2.60 -14.21
CA SER A 161 15.05 -3.54 -15.04
C SER A 161 16.00 -4.47 -15.78
N MET A 162 17.15 -3.99 -16.26
CA MET A 162 18.20 -4.84 -16.83
C MET A 162 18.82 -5.77 -15.78
N ARG A 163 19.04 -5.28 -14.55
CA ARG A 163 19.50 -6.11 -13.42
C ARG A 163 18.48 -7.17 -13.01
N GLN A 164 17.18 -6.87 -13.09
CA GLN A 164 16.10 -7.80 -12.76
C GLN A 164 15.77 -8.76 -13.90
N ALA A 165 15.81 -8.32 -15.15
CA ALA A 165 15.62 -9.15 -16.34
C ALA A 165 16.73 -10.20 -16.48
N GLY A 166 17.94 -9.89 -16.02
CA GLY A 166 19.04 -10.86 -15.92
C GLY A 166 18.88 -11.88 -14.77
N LYS A 167 18.02 -11.61 -13.79
CA LYS A 167 17.72 -12.54 -12.68
C LYS A 167 16.44 -13.31 -12.99
N GLY A 168 16.60 -14.49 -13.61
CA GLY A 168 15.51 -15.46 -13.68
C GLY A 168 14.96 -15.77 -12.28
N GLU A 169 13.65 -16.01 -12.17
CA GLU A 169 13.03 -16.40 -10.91
C GLU A 169 13.49 -17.81 -10.52
N ASN A 170 14.28 -17.91 -9.45
CA ASN A 170 14.66 -19.21 -8.90
C ASN A 170 13.57 -19.69 -7.95
N ILE A 171 12.59 -20.44 -8.49
CA ILE A 171 11.45 -20.94 -7.71
C ILE A 171 11.91 -21.77 -6.50
N THR A 172 12.95 -22.59 -6.67
CA THR A 172 13.49 -23.43 -5.60
C THR A 172 14.10 -22.58 -4.49
N GLY A 173 14.94 -21.60 -4.85
CA GLY A 173 15.50 -20.64 -3.90
C GLY A 173 14.40 -19.86 -3.17
N GLY A 174 13.39 -19.41 -3.91
CA GLY A 174 12.24 -18.70 -3.35
C GLY A 174 11.45 -19.55 -2.36
N LEU A 175 11.18 -20.83 -2.66
CA LEU A 175 10.49 -21.72 -1.73
C LEU A 175 11.28 -21.94 -0.44
N VAL A 176 12.60 -22.10 -0.52
CA VAL A 176 13.45 -22.19 0.68
C VAL A 176 13.37 -20.90 1.49
N GLY A 177 13.43 -19.75 0.83
CA GLY A 177 13.32 -18.45 1.50
C GLY A 177 11.95 -18.21 2.13
N ALA A 178 10.89 -18.63 1.45
CA ALA A 178 9.52 -18.58 1.96
C ALA A 178 9.34 -19.50 3.17
N LEU A 179 9.94 -20.70 3.15
CA LEU A 179 9.92 -21.63 4.29
C LEU A 179 10.61 -21.00 5.49
N LEU A 180 11.81 -20.45 5.32
CA LEU A 180 12.55 -19.76 6.39
C LEU A 180 11.76 -18.54 6.92
N GLY A 181 11.14 -17.77 6.03
CA GLY A 181 10.31 -16.62 6.40
C GLY A 181 9.04 -17.03 7.15
N SER A 182 8.37 -18.10 6.73
CA SER A 182 7.14 -18.60 7.38
C SER A 182 7.40 -19.18 8.77
N LEU A 183 8.60 -19.72 9.05
CA LEU A 183 9.00 -20.14 10.40
C LEU A 183 8.96 -18.98 11.40
N VAL A 184 9.34 -17.77 10.99
CA VAL A 184 9.20 -16.55 11.82
C VAL A 184 7.73 -16.29 12.13
N GLY A 185 6.84 -16.50 11.15
CA GLY A 185 5.40 -16.44 11.33
C GLY A 185 4.89 -17.48 12.33
N VAL A 186 5.35 -18.73 12.23
CA VAL A 186 4.97 -19.82 13.15
C VAL A 186 5.38 -19.51 14.59
N VAL A 187 6.61 -19.04 14.80
CA VAL A 187 7.08 -18.61 16.13
C VAL A 187 6.20 -17.48 16.67
N SER A 188 5.82 -16.52 15.81
CA SER A 188 4.93 -15.43 16.20
C SER A 188 3.55 -15.95 16.63
N ILE A 189 2.97 -16.91 15.91
CA ILE A 189 1.69 -17.54 16.26
C ILE A 189 1.76 -18.14 17.67
N ILE A 190 2.79 -18.93 17.96
CA ILE A 190 2.98 -19.59 19.26
C ILE A 190 3.10 -18.56 20.39
N ILE A 191 3.85 -17.47 20.17
CA ILE A 191 4.00 -16.39 21.15
C ILE A 191 2.65 -15.71 21.42
N PHE A 192 1.88 -15.37 20.37
CA PHE A 192 0.59 -14.71 20.54
C PHE A 192 -0.45 -15.62 21.19
N SER A 193 -0.45 -16.92 20.87
CA SER A 193 -1.32 -17.92 21.50
C SER A 193 -1.09 -17.96 23.02
N GLN A 194 0.18 -18.00 23.45
CA GLN A 194 0.53 -18.01 24.88
C GLN A 194 0.19 -16.72 25.62
N LEU A 195 0.12 -15.58 24.92
CA LEU A 195 -0.22 -14.29 25.53
C LEU A 195 -1.73 -14.00 25.49
N GLY A 196 -2.55 -14.85 24.86
CA GLY A 196 -4.01 -14.65 24.75
C GLY A 196 -4.43 -13.44 23.91
N TYR A 197 -3.55 -12.91 23.05
CA TYR A 197 -3.82 -11.72 22.22
C TYR A 197 -4.40 -12.06 20.85
N VAL A 198 -5.11 -11.08 20.28
CA VAL A 198 -5.79 -11.14 18.97
C VAL A 198 -4.81 -11.49 17.84
N ALA A 199 -4.99 -12.66 17.22
CA ALA A 199 -4.01 -13.27 16.33
C ALA A 199 -3.82 -12.58 14.96
N ALA A 200 -4.55 -11.50 14.65
CA ALA A 200 -4.48 -10.83 13.35
C ALA A 200 -3.08 -10.30 12.98
N LEU A 201 -2.30 -9.87 13.99
CA LEU A 201 -0.94 -9.37 13.77
C LEU A 201 0.01 -10.49 13.30
N SER A 202 -0.18 -11.72 13.78
CA SER A 202 0.62 -12.88 13.38
C SER A 202 0.47 -13.19 11.89
N GLY A 203 -0.73 -13.01 11.33
CA GLY A 203 -1.00 -13.21 9.90
C GLY A 203 -0.27 -12.20 9.01
N VAL A 204 -0.16 -10.93 9.44
CA VAL A 204 0.62 -9.92 8.73
C VAL A 204 2.11 -10.26 8.77
N ILE A 205 2.64 -10.60 9.95
CA ILE A 205 4.05 -10.98 10.11
C ILE A 205 4.39 -12.17 9.22
N MET A 206 3.59 -13.23 9.28
CA MET A 206 3.77 -14.42 8.44
C MET A 206 3.75 -14.06 6.95
N ALA A 207 2.80 -13.25 6.50
CA ALA A 207 2.72 -12.85 5.10
C ALA A 207 3.91 -12.02 4.63
N VAL A 208 4.33 -11.01 5.41
CA VAL A 208 5.48 -10.17 5.06
C VAL A 208 6.77 -10.99 5.03
N CYS A 209 7.03 -11.80 6.07
CA CYS A 209 8.24 -12.61 6.16
C CYS A 209 8.31 -13.69 5.07
N THR A 210 7.19 -14.35 4.76
CA THR A 210 7.14 -15.39 3.72
C THR A 210 7.38 -14.78 2.33
N LEU A 211 6.70 -13.69 1.98
CA LEU A 211 6.84 -13.05 0.67
C LEU A 211 8.23 -12.43 0.48
N LYS A 212 8.77 -11.75 1.50
CA LYS A 212 10.14 -11.19 1.43
C LYS A 212 11.19 -12.29 1.43
N GLY A 213 11.00 -13.35 2.22
CA GLY A 213 11.89 -14.51 2.21
C GLY A 213 11.96 -15.14 0.82
N TYR A 214 10.82 -15.32 0.17
CA TYR A 214 10.76 -15.79 -1.22
C TYR A 214 11.54 -14.87 -2.16
N GLU A 215 11.29 -13.57 -2.10
CA GLU A 215 11.92 -12.61 -2.99
C GLU A 215 13.45 -12.55 -2.81
N MET A 216 13.94 -12.65 -1.57
CA MET A 216 15.37 -12.59 -1.25
C MET A 216 16.15 -13.75 -1.87
N LEU A 217 15.63 -14.97 -1.81
CA LEU A 217 16.32 -16.17 -2.33
C LEU A 217 15.87 -16.59 -3.73
N GLY A 218 14.67 -16.20 -4.14
CA GLY A 218 14.12 -16.42 -5.48
C GLY A 218 14.54 -15.36 -6.49
N GLY A 219 15.07 -14.22 -6.03
CA GLY A 219 15.57 -13.10 -6.84
C GLY A 219 14.48 -12.24 -7.48
N ASN A 220 13.33 -12.84 -7.80
CA ASN A 220 12.10 -12.18 -8.22
C ASN A 220 10.92 -12.89 -7.56
N LEU A 221 9.77 -12.21 -7.48
CA LEU A 221 8.53 -12.79 -6.97
C LEU A 221 7.41 -12.55 -7.99
N SER A 222 7.15 -13.57 -8.79
CA SER A 222 6.10 -13.56 -9.81
C SER A 222 4.73 -13.84 -9.21
N ARG A 223 3.67 -13.69 -10.00
CA ARG A 223 2.31 -14.11 -9.61
C ARG A 223 2.26 -15.60 -9.22
N LYS A 224 3.09 -16.44 -9.85
CA LYS A 224 3.20 -17.86 -9.52
C LYS A 224 3.88 -18.05 -8.16
N GLY A 225 4.97 -17.32 -7.91
CA GLY A 225 5.65 -17.31 -6.61
C GLY A 225 4.74 -16.86 -5.46
N VAL A 226 3.92 -15.83 -5.68
CA VAL A 226 2.90 -15.39 -4.69
C VAL A 226 1.89 -16.49 -4.40
N ALA A 227 1.38 -17.19 -5.41
CA ALA A 227 0.44 -18.30 -5.20
C ALA A 227 1.08 -19.42 -4.38
N LEU A 228 2.34 -19.79 -4.65
CA LEU A 228 3.09 -20.77 -3.86
C LEU A 228 3.27 -20.32 -2.40
N CYS A 229 3.59 -19.04 -2.18
CA CYS A 229 3.70 -18.49 -0.83
C CYS A 229 2.38 -18.57 -0.06
N VAL A 230 1.24 -18.31 -0.70
CA VAL A 230 -0.09 -18.42 -0.05
C VAL A 230 -0.37 -19.86 0.38
N VAL A 231 -0.10 -20.84 -0.48
CA VAL A 231 -0.27 -22.26 -0.14
C VAL A 231 0.65 -22.64 1.04
N LEU A 232 1.90 -22.17 1.01
CA LEU A 232 2.85 -22.42 2.09
C LEU A 232 2.42 -21.78 3.42
N MET A 233 1.89 -20.56 3.40
CA MET A 233 1.38 -19.89 4.61
C MET A 233 0.25 -20.68 5.25
N LEU A 234 -0.69 -21.20 4.46
CA LEU A 234 -1.78 -22.04 4.95
C LEU A 234 -1.24 -23.32 5.59
N ALA A 235 -0.32 -24.01 4.91
CA ALA A 235 0.30 -25.23 5.43
C ALA A 235 1.09 -24.97 6.73
N MET A 236 1.88 -23.89 6.78
CA MET A 236 2.69 -23.55 7.95
C MET A 236 1.85 -23.04 9.12
N THR A 237 0.68 -22.46 8.85
CA THR A 237 -0.29 -22.09 9.90
C THR A 237 -0.86 -23.33 10.58
N PHE A 238 -1.21 -24.38 9.81
CA PHE A 238 -1.57 -25.68 10.39
C PHE A 238 -0.44 -26.26 11.24
N VAL A 239 0.79 -26.23 10.74
CA VAL A 239 1.96 -26.69 11.49
C VAL A 239 2.11 -25.89 12.78
N GLY A 240 1.96 -24.56 12.74
CA GLY A 240 2.06 -23.70 13.90
C GLY A 240 1.02 -24.01 14.99
N ASP A 241 -0.25 -24.17 14.61
CA ASP A 241 -1.32 -24.63 15.52
C ASP A 241 -0.96 -25.98 16.15
N ARG A 242 -0.44 -26.91 15.34
CA ARG A 242 -0.05 -28.23 15.81
C ARG A 242 1.10 -28.21 16.82
N LEU A 243 2.09 -27.35 16.60
CA LEU A 243 3.20 -27.17 17.53
C LEU A 243 2.73 -26.51 18.83
N ASP A 244 1.77 -25.58 18.75
CA ASP A 244 1.20 -24.90 19.92
C ASP A 244 0.44 -25.87 20.83
N TRP A 245 -0.44 -26.70 20.27
CA TRP A 245 -1.10 -27.79 21.01
C TRP A 245 -0.09 -28.78 21.60
N ALA A 246 1.01 -29.07 20.91
CA ALA A 246 2.05 -29.96 21.43
C ALA A 246 2.77 -29.35 22.65
N ILE A 247 2.99 -28.03 22.64
CA ILE A 247 3.54 -27.29 23.79
C ILE A 247 2.55 -27.32 24.95
N LEU A 248 1.26 -27.09 24.69
CA LEU A 248 0.22 -27.13 25.73
C LEU A 248 0.14 -28.52 26.39
N VAL A 249 0.04 -29.59 25.59
CA VAL A 249 0.00 -30.97 26.08
C VAL A 249 1.28 -31.34 26.85
N SER A 250 2.45 -30.89 26.38
CA SER A 250 3.72 -31.11 27.09
C SER A 250 3.75 -30.43 28.46
N ARG A 251 3.18 -29.22 28.58
CA ARG A 251 3.09 -28.48 29.84
C ARG A 251 2.08 -29.10 30.81
N GLU A 252 0.90 -29.50 30.32
CA GLU A 252 -0.20 -29.99 31.16
C GLU A 252 -0.02 -31.46 31.56
N LEU A 253 0.44 -32.32 30.66
CA LEU A 253 0.56 -33.77 30.91
C LEU A 253 1.99 -34.21 31.27
N GLY A 254 2.96 -33.29 31.25
CA GLY A 254 4.37 -33.57 31.57
C GLY A 254 5.12 -34.46 30.56
N TYR A 255 4.53 -34.74 29.40
CA TYR A 255 5.18 -35.49 28.33
C TYR A 255 6.24 -34.65 27.60
N SER A 256 7.23 -35.32 27.00
CA SER A 256 8.20 -34.65 26.13
C SER A 256 7.53 -34.10 24.87
N PHE A 257 7.99 -32.94 24.37
CA PHE A 257 7.40 -32.24 23.22
C PHE A 257 7.13 -33.14 22.01
N LEU A 258 8.09 -33.99 21.62
CA LEU A 258 7.94 -34.88 20.47
C LEU A 258 6.85 -35.95 20.70
N THR A 259 6.70 -36.41 21.94
CA THR A 259 5.67 -37.36 22.34
C THR A 259 4.30 -36.68 22.33
N SER A 260 4.19 -35.49 22.92
CA SER A 260 2.98 -34.67 22.87
C SER A 260 2.55 -34.40 21.44
N PHE A 261 3.48 -34.01 20.55
CA PHE A 261 3.19 -33.76 19.14
C PHE A 261 2.58 -34.98 18.43
N ARG A 262 3.05 -36.20 18.73
CA ARG A 262 2.50 -37.43 18.15
C ARG A 262 1.17 -37.83 18.77
N LEU A 263 0.95 -37.53 20.04
CA LEU A 263 -0.21 -37.99 20.81
C LEU A 263 -1.48 -37.18 20.56
N ILE A 264 -1.41 -35.94 20.08
CA ILE A 264 -2.61 -35.10 19.91
C ILE A 264 -3.77 -35.79 19.16
N PRO A 265 -3.60 -36.56 18.06
CA PRO A 265 -4.74 -37.26 17.44
C PRO A 265 -5.41 -38.25 18.40
N ALA A 266 -4.62 -39.03 19.13
CA ALA A 266 -5.12 -39.99 20.11
C ALA A 266 -5.76 -39.28 21.32
N LEU A 267 -5.25 -38.12 21.73
CA LEU A 267 -5.83 -37.32 22.81
C LEU A 267 -7.18 -36.68 22.43
N ILE A 268 -7.38 -36.37 21.15
CA ILE A 268 -8.68 -35.92 20.62
C ILE A 268 -9.67 -37.09 20.60
N GLU A 269 -9.24 -38.28 20.15
CA GLU A 269 -10.10 -39.48 20.14
C GLU A 269 -10.49 -39.95 21.55
N ALA A 270 -9.60 -39.79 22.52
CA ALA A 270 -9.84 -40.13 23.91
C ALA A 270 -10.66 -39.06 24.68
N ASP A 271 -11.12 -38.00 24.00
CA ASP A 271 -11.86 -36.86 24.58
C ASP A 271 -11.10 -36.11 25.70
N ILE A 272 -9.76 -36.26 25.74
CA ILE A 272 -8.88 -35.52 26.65
C ILE A 272 -8.66 -34.09 26.12
N ILE A 273 -8.54 -33.96 24.80
CA ILE A 273 -8.60 -32.68 24.10
C ILE A 273 -9.99 -32.57 23.49
N GLU A 274 -10.77 -31.61 23.96
CA GLU A 274 -12.10 -31.35 23.41
C GLU A 274 -11.98 -31.00 21.91
N ALA A 275 -12.54 -31.86 21.06
CA ALA A 275 -12.43 -31.69 19.60
C ALA A 275 -12.99 -30.34 19.15
N SER A 276 -14.07 -29.87 19.79
CA SER A 276 -14.69 -28.57 19.51
C SER A 276 -13.68 -27.43 19.70
N SER A 277 -12.92 -27.44 20.79
CA SER A 277 -11.91 -26.43 21.14
C SER A 277 -10.75 -26.45 20.15
N TYR A 278 -10.25 -27.65 19.83
CA TYR A 278 -9.18 -27.84 18.83
C TYR A 278 -9.55 -27.24 17.47
N TRP A 279 -10.70 -27.63 16.93
CA TRP A 279 -11.14 -27.16 15.61
C TRP A 279 -11.54 -25.68 15.61
N THR A 280 -12.12 -25.18 16.71
CA THR A 280 -12.48 -23.76 16.84
C THR A 280 -11.23 -22.89 16.85
N ASN A 281 -10.18 -23.28 17.59
CA ASN A 281 -8.91 -22.56 17.60
C ASN A 281 -8.28 -22.53 16.20
N LEU A 282 -8.24 -23.68 15.51
CA LEU A 282 -7.69 -23.78 14.17
C LEU A 282 -8.43 -22.87 13.17
N VAL A 283 -9.78 -22.88 13.18
CA VAL A 283 -10.59 -22.01 12.33
C VAL A 283 -10.33 -20.53 12.64
N MET A 284 -10.25 -20.18 13.92
CA MET A 284 -9.98 -18.80 14.36
C MET A 284 -8.58 -18.34 13.92
N LEU A 285 -7.58 -19.21 14.02
CA LEU A 285 -6.22 -18.95 13.56
C LEU A 285 -6.18 -18.68 12.04
N TYR A 286 -6.89 -19.48 11.24
CA TYR A 286 -7.01 -19.23 9.80
C TYR A 286 -7.75 -17.95 9.47
N LEU A 287 -8.80 -17.60 10.22
CA LEU A 287 -9.53 -16.35 10.03
C LEU A 287 -8.60 -15.15 10.26
N PHE A 288 -7.80 -15.19 11.32
CA PHE A 288 -6.82 -14.14 11.60
C PHE A 288 -5.67 -14.09 10.60
N LEU A 289 -5.18 -15.26 10.16
CA LEU A 289 -4.21 -15.34 9.07
C LEU A 289 -4.77 -14.64 7.82
N LEU A 290 -5.99 -14.96 7.40
CA LEU A 290 -6.62 -14.37 6.21
C LEU A 290 -6.78 -12.86 6.36
N LEU A 291 -7.20 -12.37 7.54
CA LEU A 291 -7.34 -10.93 7.79
C LEU A 291 -6.02 -10.17 7.62
N GLY A 292 -4.89 -10.74 8.00
CA GLY A 292 -3.57 -10.12 7.81
C GLY A 292 -2.94 -10.38 6.44
N MET A 293 -3.08 -11.60 5.92
CA MET A 293 -2.45 -12.05 4.68
C MET A 293 -3.08 -11.43 3.44
N VAL A 294 -4.42 -11.41 3.34
CA VAL A 294 -5.13 -10.92 2.15
C VAL A 294 -4.75 -9.48 1.80
N PRO A 295 -4.81 -8.49 2.72
CA PRO A 295 -4.41 -7.12 2.40
C PRO A 295 -2.91 -7.03 2.06
N THR A 296 -2.06 -7.80 2.73
CA THR A 296 -0.60 -7.81 2.49
C THR A 296 -0.27 -8.35 1.09
N VAL A 297 -0.86 -9.49 0.70
CA VAL A 297 -0.69 -10.09 -0.63
C VAL A 297 -1.24 -9.17 -1.72
N ARG A 298 -2.45 -8.62 -1.51
CA ARG A 298 -3.04 -7.66 -2.46
C ARG A 298 -2.15 -6.44 -2.64
N ASN A 299 -1.65 -5.85 -1.55
CA ASN A 299 -0.78 -4.69 -1.61
C ASN A 299 0.51 -5.01 -2.37
N SER A 300 1.15 -6.15 -2.09
CA SER A 300 2.34 -6.61 -2.81
C SER A 300 2.09 -6.74 -4.32
N LEU A 301 0.95 -7.34 -4.73
CA LEU A 301 0.59 -7.47 -6.15
C LEU A 301 0.33 -6.11 -6.82
N VAL A 302 -0.37 -5.19 -6.14
CA VAL A 302 -0.67 -3.84 -6.65
C VAL A 302 0.61 -3.01 -6.78
N SER A 303 1.46 -3.00 -5.75
CA SER A 303 2.74 -2.28 -5.79
C SER A 303 3.63 -2.77 -6.94
N ARG A 304 3.66 -4.09 -7.20
CA ARG A 304 4.41 -4.67 -8.33
C ARG A 304 3.81 -4.27 -9.68
N ALA A 305 2.49 -4.32 -9.82
CA ALA A 305 1.83 -3.88 -11.05
C ALA A 305 2.12 -2.40 -11.33
N ASN A 306 2.08 -1.56 -10.28
CA ASN A 306 2.34 -0.14 -10.39
C ASN A 306 3.82 0.16 -10.67
N ALA A 307 4.77 -0.57 -10.08
CA ALA A 307 6.21 -0.36 -10.29
C ALA A 307 6.62 -0.36 -11.77
N SER A 308 5.93 -1.11 -12.63
CA SER A 308 6.19 -1.15 -14.07
C SER A 308 5.65 0.05 -14.86
N ARG A 309 4.80 0.89 -14.28
CA ARG A 309 4.11 1.99 -14.94
C ARG A 309 4.90 3.29 -14.79
N ILE A 310 5.64 3.64 -15.85
CA ILE A 310 6.28 4.95 -15.96
C ILE A 310 5.98 5.52 -17.34
N TYR A 311 5.23 6.61 -17.39
CA TYR A 311 4.89 7.31 -18.63
C TYR A 311 4.67 8.79 -18.38
N ARG A 312 4.96 9.61 -19.40
CA ARG A 312 4.57 11.01 -19.38
C ARG A 312 3.08 11.12 -19.69
N LEU A 313 2.43 12.03 -18.99
CA LEU A 313 1.06 12.40 -19.25
C LEU A 313 1.06 13.61 -20.20
N GLU A 314 0.02 13.76 -21.01
CA GLU A 314 -0.05 14.85 -21.98
C GLU A 314 -0.20 16.22 -21.29
N LYS A 315 0.52 17.23 -21.79
CA LYS A 315 0.37 18.62 -21.32
C LYS A 315 -1.00 19.20 -21.68
N SER A 316 -1.53 20.03 -20.77
CA SER A 316 -2.68 20.88 -21.04
C SER A 316 -2.32 21.90 -22.14
N GLY A 317 -2.78 21.66 -23.37
CA GLY A 317 -2.57 22.57 -24.51
C GLY A 317 -2.26 21.88 -25.84
N THR A 318 -1.77 20.65 -25.83
CA THR A 318 -1.56 19.86 -27.05
C THR A 318 -2.87 19.17 -27.43
N ARG A 319 -3.74 19.87 -28.16
CA ARG A 319 -4.63 19.22 -29.13
C ARG A 319 -3.88 19.24 -30.45
N MET A 320 -3.60 18.07 -31.03
CA MET A 320 -3.62 17.98 -32.49
C MET A 320 -5.08 17.99 -32.94
#